data_AF-A0A4Y7SEF7-F1
#
_entry.id   AF-A0A4Y7SEF7-F1
#
_cell.length_a   1.000
_cell.length_b   1.000
_cell.length_c   1.000
_cell.angle_alpha   90.00
_cell.angle_beta   90.00
_cell.angle_gamma   90.00
#
_symmetry.space_group_name_H-M   'P 1'
#
loop_
_entity.id
_entity.type
_entity.pdbx_description
1 polymer ?
#
loop_
_entity_poly.entity_id
_entity_poly.type
_entity_poly.pdbx_seq_one_letter_code
_entity_poly.pdbx_strand_id
1 'polypeptide(L)'
;MDPEIVAEITAQIPVYQSWQILQFTQLAVFTALFYYYALTLDDEVSQIWPQPTWKMGKILFLTTRYSAMIYMSLLLVLNWPHHASISVPACEVLGLTADVSGLLVRTFAEATLWLCLYALLGGKPKYFYLLVIAFLGLSIPAIVLNSMHVMSQRAIPQNTLDHLLGYPCNFLRPQRPDLLAISSYIVFARTSLALVVGLVTLFVLYRKQNHNLIKVIRREGGIFYFSTLILLFFSCLVSTPGSPVKDKYSILWCLRNLFVNVFADRLLLKMKKVDDQSTQAVISTLVFDHDERSGSSVSETADEPRRGEVEAPVREKEGVVTGFETSGKAMRERAGV
;
A
#
# COMPACT_ATOMS: atom_id res chain seq x y z
N MET A 1 -21.03 -35.84 -31.29
CA MET A 1 -21.11 -34.97 -30.11
C MET A 1 -22.58 -34.61 -29.96
N ASP A 2 -23.17 -34.90 -28.82
CA ASP A 2 -24.62 -34.74 -28.64
C ASP A 2 -25.01 -33.27 -28.75
N PRO A 3 -26.12 -32.94 -29.44
CA PRO A 3 -26.55 -31.56 -29.65
C PRO A 3 -26.82 -30.81 -28.33
N GLU A 4 -27.21 -31.53 -27.27
CA GLU A 4 -27.42 -30.98 -25.94
C GLU A 4 -26.11 -30.45 -25.31
N ILE A 5 -25.00 -31.20 -25.46
CA ILE A 5 -23.68 -30.78 -24.97
C ILE A 5 -23.20 -29.54 -25.72
N VAL A 6 -23.43 -29.49 -27.04
CA VAL A 6 -23.06 -28.32 -27.86
C VAL A 6 -23.86 -27.08 -27.42
N ALA A 7 -25.15 -27.23 -27.12
CA ALA A 7 -25.98 -26.13 -26.63
C ALA A 7 -25.51 -25.63 -25.26
N GLU A 8 -25.16 -26.53 -24.34
CA GLU A 8 -24.64 -26.18 -23.02
C GLU A 8 -23.30 -25.44 -23.11
N ILE A 9 -22.35 -25.94 -23.91
CA ILE A 9 -21.06 -25.28 -24.13
C ILE A 9 -21.27 -23.88 -24.73
N THR A 10 -22.14 -23.78 -25.74
CA THR A 10 -22.43 -22.50 -26.41
C THR A 10 -23.02 -21.47 -25.44
N ALA A 11 -23.84 -21.91 -24.49
CA ALA A 11 -24.40 -21.04 -23.45
C ALA A 11 -23.34 -20.50 -22.47
N GLN A 12 -22.21 -21.20 -22.28
CA GLN A 12 -21.14 -20.79 -21.35
C GLN A 12 -20.06 -19.90 -21.99
N ILE A 13 -19.98 -19.83 -23.33
CA ILE A 13 -19.03 -18.97 -24.07
C ILE A 13 -18.96 -17.53 -23.52
N PRO A 14 -20.08 -16.79 -23.32
CA PRO A 14 -19.99 -15.40 -22.85
C PRO A 14 -19.42 -15.28 -21.43
N VAL A 15 -19.61 -16.29 -20.59
CA VAL A 15 -19.02 -16.35 -19.25
C VAL A 15 -17.51 -16.52 -19.38
N TYR A 16 -17.06 -17.47 -20.18
CA TYR A 16 -15.63 -17.71 -20.44
C TYR A 16 -14.93 -16.48 -21.03
N GLN A 17 -15.54 -15.81 -22.01
CA GLN A 17 -14.99 -14.57 -22.57
C GLN A 17 -14.81 -13.49 -21.51
N SER A 18 -15.75 -13.38 -20.57
CA SER A 18 -15.68 -12.39 -19.48
C SER A 18 -14.54 -12.72 -18.51
N TRP A 19 -14.35 -14.00 -18.19
CA TRP A 19 -13.23 -14.49 -17.39
C TRP A 19 -11.87 -14.26 -18.06
N GLN A 20 -11.77 -14.52 -19.35
CA GLN A 20 -10.54 -14.30 -20.10
C GLN A 20 -10.14 -12.82 -20.12
N ILE A 21 -11.10 -11.91 -20.30
CA ILE A 21 -10.85 -10.45 -20.21
C ILE A 21 -10.38 -10.07 -18.81
N LEU A 22 -11.01 -10.62 -17.76
CA LEU A 22 -10.59 -10.41 -16.38
C LEU A 22 -9.15 -10.86 -16.15
N GLN A 23 -8.77 -12.06 -16.60
CA GLN A 23 -7.41 -12.59 -16.46
C GLN A 23 -6.37 -11.70 -17.15
N PHE A 24 -6.62 -11.26 -18.38
CA PHE A 24 -5.70 -10.36 -19.08
C PHE A 24 -5.58 -9.01 -18.38
N THR A 25 -6.69 -8.50 -17.84
CA THR A 25 -6.69 -7.24 -17.06
C THR A 25 -5.87 -7.41 -15.77
N GLN A 26 -6.05 -8.53 -15.06
CA GLN A 26 -5.28 -8.86 -13.86
C GLN A 26 -3.79 -9.02 -14.17
N LEU A 27 -3.44 -9.76 -15.22
CA LEU A 27 -2.05 -9.96 -15.63
C LEU A 27 -1.36 -8.63 -15.96
N ALA A 28 -2.05 -7.72 -16.67
CA ALA A 28 -1.53 -6.39 -16.97
C ALA A 28 -1.26 -5.60 -15.68
N VAL A 29 -2.18 -5.64 -14.71
CA VAL A 29 -2.00 -5.00 -13.40
C VAL A 29 -0.85 -5.62 -12.61
N PHE A 30 -0.72 -6.95 -12.58
CA PHE A 30 0.36 -7.63 -11.87
C PHE A 30 1.71 -7.30 -12.49
N THR A 31 1.79 -7.29 -13.82
CA THR A 31 2.99 -6.90 -14.57
C THR A 31 3.38 -5.45 -14.27
N ALA A 32 2.41 -4.52 -14.29
CA ALA A 32 2.65 -3.12 -13.98
C ALA A 32 3.13 -2.92 -12.53
N LEU A 33 2.53 -3.65 -11.57
CA LEU A 33 2.92 -3.58 -10.17
C LEU A 33 4.32 -4.16 -9.94
N PHE A 34 4.62 -5.32 -10.54
CA PHE A 34 5.94 -5.96 -10.45
C PHE A 34 7.02 -5.09 -11.10
N TYR A 35 6.74 -4.52 -12.27
CA TYR A 35 7.63 -3.56 -12.93
C TYR A 35 7.89 -2.33 -12.04
N TYR A 36 6.85 -1.78 -11.41
CA TYR A 36 6.99 -0.69 -10.46
C TYR A 36 7.85 -1.07 -9.25
N TYR A 37 7.68 -2.28 -8.70
CA TYR A 37 8.50 -2.78 -7.61
C TYR A 37 9.96 -2.96 -8.03
N ALA A 38 10.23 -3.52 -9.20
CA ALA A 38 11.58 -3.64 -9.74
C ALA A 38 12.26 -2.27 -9.89
N LEU A 39 11.55 -1.27 -10.42
CA LEU A 39 12.06 0.09 -10.57
C LEU A 39 12.35 0.81 -9.24
N THR A 40 11.66 0.43 -8.17
CA THR A 40 11.80 1.06 -6.84
C THR A 40 12.62 0.22 -5.87
N LEU A 41 13.19 -0.90 -6.33
CA LEU A 41 13.98 -1.78 -5.49
C LEU A 41 15.28 -1.12 -5.02
N ASP A 42 15.94 -0.34 -5.87
CA ASP A 42 17.16 0.39 -5.49
C ASP A 42 16.89 1.46 -4.41
N ASP A 43 15.80 2.22 -4.55
CA ASP A 43 15.32 3.16 -3.53
C ASP A 43 14.96 2.44 -2.22
N GLU A 44 14.32 1.27 -2.30
CA GLU A 44 14.02 0.44 -1.15
C GLU A 44 15.31 0.00 -0.43
N VAL A 45 16.25 -0.61 -1.16
CA VAL A 45 17.51 -1.15 -0.62
C VAL A 45 18.40 -0.05 -0.05
N SER A 46 18.49 1.10 -0.70
CA SER A 46 19.31 2.22 -0.21
C SER A 46 18.68 2.94 0.98
N GLN A 47 17.35 3.05 1.05
CA GLN A 47 16.69 3.85 2.08
C GLN A 47 16.19 2.97 3.25
N ILE A 48 15.43 1.90 2.97
CA ILE A 48 14.68 1.09 3.96
C ILE A 48 15.55 0.08 4.69
N TRP A 49 16.43 -0.61 3.97
CA TRP A 49 17.21 -1.72 4.52
C TRP A 49 18.27 -1.31 5.54
N PRO A 50 19.07 -0.23 5.34
CA PRO A 50 20.16 0.14 6.25
C PRO A 50 19.68 0.61 7.62
N GLN A 51 18.38 0.84 7.81
CA GLN A 51 17.83 1.25 9.10
C GLN A 51 17.95 0.09 10.11
N PRO A 52 18.72 0.27 11.20
CA PRO A 52 19.01 -0.81 12.15
C PRO A 52 17.81 -1.18 13.00
N THR A 53 16.85 -0.26 13.17
CA THR A 53 15.68 -0.46 14.03
C THR A 53 14.42 -0.77 13.22
N TRP A 54 13.64 -1.73 13.73
CA TRP A 54 12.34 -2.13 13.17
C TRP A 54 11.25 -1.15 13.59
N LYS A 55 11.20 -0.01 12.91
CA LYS A 55 10.23 1.05 13.19
C LYS A 55 8.92 0.79 12.47
N MET A 56 7.81 1.33 12.99
CA MET A 56 6.46 1.10 12.46
C MET A 56 6.34 1.37 10.95
N GLY A 57 6.94 2.46 10.46
CA GLY A 57 6.94 2.78 9.02
C GLY A 57 7.65 1.74 8.14
N LYS A 58 8.74 1.12 8.63
CA LYS A 58 9.44 0.04 7.92
C LYS A 58 8.59 -1.22 7.88
N ILE A 59 7.94 -1.57 9.00
CA ILE A 59 7.04 -2.73 9.08
C ILE A 59 5.86 -2.54 8.12
N LEU A 60 5.20 -1.38 8.13
CA LEU A 60 4.08 -1.08 7.24
C LEU A 60 4.49 -1.12 5.77
N PHE A 61 5.63 -0.51 5.42
CA PHE A 61 6.17 -0.52 4.05
C PHE A 61 6.40 -1.95 3.54
N LEU A 62 7.23 -2.71 4.26
CA LEU A 62 7.60 -4.07 3.85
C LEU A 62 6.35 -4.96 3.82
N THR A 63 5.49 -4.87 4.84
CA THR A 63 4.27 -5.70 4.89
C THR A 63 3.34 -5.37 3.73
N THR A 64 3.09 -4.09 3.41
CA THR A 64 2.23 -3.71 2.28
C THR A 64 2.75 -4.28 0.96
N ARG A 65 4.04 -4.06 0.68
CA ARG A 65 4.68 -4.44 -0.58
C ARG A 65 4.76 -5.95 -0.78
N TYR A 66 5.27 -6.68 0.21
CA TYR A 66 5.46 -8.13 0.09
C TYR A 66 4.14 -8.90 0.25
N SER A 67 3.18 -8.42 1.06
CA SER A 67 1.84 -9.03 1.08
C SER A 67 1.13 -8.87 -0.27
N ALA A 68 1.35 -7.76 -0.99
CA ALA A 68 0.79 -7.59 -2.33
C ALA A 68 1.38 -8.61 -3.32
N MET A 69 2.69 -8.87 -3.27
CA MET A 69 3.31 -9.91 -4.09
C MET A 69 2.76 -11.31 -3.79
N ILE A 70 2.62 -11.64 -2.50
CA ILE A 70 2.01 -12.91 -2.05
C ILE A 70 0.57 -13.01 -2.58
N TYR A 71 -0.22 -11.96 -2.41
CA TYR A 71 -1.60 -11.90 -2.89
C TYR A 71 -1.70 -12.12 -4.40
N MET A 72 -0.88 -11.43 -5.20
CA MET A 72 -0.88 -11.61 -6.66
C MET A 72 -0.46 -13.03 -7.05
N SER A 73 0.50 -13.62 -6.34
CA SER A 73 0.93 -15.00 -6.59
C SER A 73 -0.20 -15.99 -6.31
N LEU A 74 -0.93 -15.81 -5.20
CA LEU A 74 -2.09 -16.63 -4.86
C LEU A 74 -3.22 -16.49 -5.90
N LEU A 75 -3.46 -15.27 -6.38
CA LEU A 75 -4.44 -15.02 -7.43
C LEU A 75 -4.03 -15.64 -8.77
N LEU A 76 -2.74 -15.64 -9.12
CA LEU A 76 -2.26 -16.34 -10.31
C LEU A 76 -2.47 -17.84 -10.19
N VAL A 77 -2.15 -18.45 -9.05
CA VAL A 77 -2.40 -19.88 -8.83
C VAL A 77 -3.90 -20.20 -8.90
N LEU A 78 -4.76 -19.35 -8.34
CA LEU A 78 -6.21 -19.61 -8.33
C LEU A 78 -6.89 -19.39 -9.68
N ASN A 79 -6.50 -18.35 -10.42
CA ASN A 79 -7.23 -17.89 -11.60
C ASN A 79 -6.56 -18.23 -12.92
N TRP A 80 -5.27 -18.58 -12.94
CA TRP A 80 -4.57 -18.85 -14.19
C TRP A 80 -4.74 -20.32 -14.62
N PRO A 81 -4.99 -20.58 -15.92
CA PRO A 81 -5.15 -21.95 -16.39
C PRO A 81 -3.85 -22.72 -16.20
N HIS A 82 -3.91 -23.76 -15.37
CA HIS A 82 -2.87 -24.76 -15.20
C HIS A 82 -3.51 -26.14 -14.98
N HIS A 83 -3.00 -27.18 -15.64
CA HIS A 83 -3.56 -28.54 -15.55
C HIS A 83 -3.24 -29.28 -14.22
N ALA A 84 -2.91 -28.55 -13.15
CA ALA A 84 -2.71 -29.16 -11.85
C ALA A 84 -4.05 -29.51 -11.18
N SER A 85 -4.21 -30.77 -10.79
CA SER A 85 -5.37 -31.25 -10.05
C SER A 85 -5.24 -30.85 -8.57
N ILE A 86 -5.94 -29.79 -8.16
CA ILE A 86 -6.02 -29.36 -6.76
C ILE A 86 -7.26 -29.99 -6.11
N SER A 87 -7.13 -30.55 -4.92
CA SER A 87 -8.28 -31.08 -4.18
C SER A 87 -9.22 -29.95 -3.74
N VAL A 88 -10.52 -30.21 -3.69
CA VAL A 88 -11.54 -29.24 -3.24
C VAL A 88 -11.19 -28.57 -1.89
N PRO A 89 -10.76 -29.30 -0.82
CA PRO A 89 -10.37 -28.64 0.43
C PRO A 89 -9.11 -27.77 0.29
N ALA A 90 -8.14 -28.17 -0.54
CA ALA A 90 -6.97 -27.34 -0.80
C ALA A 90 -7.34 -26.05 -1.55
N CYS A 91 -8.30 -26.14 -2.48
CA CYS A 91 -8.84 -25.00 -3.20
C CYS A 91 -9.57 -24.02 -2.26
N GLU A 92 -10.37 -24.53 -1.31
CA GLU A 92 -11.06 -23.72 -0.29
C GLU A 92 -10.06 -22.98 0.61
N VAL A 93 -9.02 -23.68 1.09
CA VAL A 93 -7.95 -23.07 1.90
C VAL A 93 -7.17 -22.03 1.10
N LEU A 94 -6.86 -22.32 -0.17
CA LEU A 94 -6.12 -21.40 -1.03
C LEU A 94 -6.93 -20.12 -1.34
N GLY A 95 -8.22 -20.27 -1.65
CA GLY A 95 -9.16 -19.16 -1.83
C GLY A 95 -9.23 -18.28 -0.58
N LEU A 96 -9.44 -18.90 0.58
CA LEU A 96 -9.45 -18.19 1.85
C LEU A 96 -8.12 -17.45 2.13
N THR A 97 -7.00 -18.11 1.86
CA THR A 97 -5.67 -17.51 2.04
C THR A 97 -5.47 -16.30 1.14
N ALA A 98 -5.90 -16.39 -0.12
CA ALA A 98 -5.87 -15.27 -1.06
C ALA A 98 -6.73 -14.10 -0.57
N ASP A 99 -7.94 -14.36 -0.09
CA ASP A 99 -8.84 -13.32 0.40
C ASP A 99 -8.32 -12.61 1.65
N VAL A 100 -7.78 -13.37 2.60
CA VAL A 100 -7.12 -12.82 3.80
C VAL A 100 -5.90 -11.99 3.41
N SER A 101 -5.06 -12.50 2.49
CA SER A 101 -3.91 -11.76 1.98
C SER A 101 -4.34 -10.44 1.32
N GLY A 102 -5.35 -10.47 0.45
CA GLY A 102 -5.90 -9.28 -0.19
C GLY A 102 -6.51 -8.28 0.80
N LEU A 103 -7.10 -8.76 1.91
CA LEU A 103 -7.58 -7.90 2.98
C LEU A 103 -6.45 -7.22 3.73
N LEU A 104 -5.37 -7.95 4.02
CA LEU A 104 -4.17 -7.40 4.67
C LEU A 104 -3.54 -6.31 3.80
N VAL A 105 -3.31 -6.59 2.51
CA VAL A 105 -2.76 -5.61 1.54
C VAL A 105 -3.53 -4.29 1.58
N ARG A 106 -4.86 -4.38 1.46
CA ARG A 106 -5.75 -3.21 1.49
C ARG A 106 -5.67 -2.48 2.83
N THR A 107 -5.68 -3.21 3.93
CA THR A 107 -5.66 -2.64 5.28
C THR A 107 -4.34 -1.96 5.59
N PHE A 108 -3.20 -2.52 5.19
CA PHE A 108 -1.88 -1.93 5.41
C PHE A 108 -1.62 -0.69 4.55
N ALA A 109 -2.06 -0.72 3.28
CA ALA A 109 -1.99 0.45 2.42
C ALA A 109 -2.84 1.62 2.97
N GLU A 110 -4.00 1.33 3.55
CA GLU A 110 -4.80 2.34 4.24
C GLU A 110 -4.19 2.75 5.59
N ALA A 111 -3.66 1.83 6.39
CA ALA A 111 -2.99 2.18 7.65
C ALA A 111 -1.81 3.13 7.41
N THR A 112 -1.09 2.95 6.30
CA THR A 112 -0.05 3.87 5.83
C THR A 112 -0.59 5.28 5.65
N LEU A 113 -1.75 5.44 4.99
CA LEU A 113 -2.40 6.74 4.83
C LEU A 113 -2.74 7.38 6.18
N TRP A 114 -3.32 6.62 7.09
CA TRP A 114 -3.66 7.12 8.43
C TRP A 114 -2.42 7.54 9.21
N LEU A 115 -1.30 6.85 9.03
CA LEU A 115 -0.02 7.26 9.60
C LEU A 115 0.51 8.57 8.97
N CYS A 116 0.37 8.74 7.66
CA CYS A 116 0.72 10.00 6.98
C CYS A 116 -0.15 11.16 7.49
N LEU A 117 -1.45 10.92 7.70
CA LEU A 117 -2.37 11.88 8.29
C LEU A 117 -1.99 12.24 9.73
N TYR A 118 -1.54 11.26 10.51
CA TYR A 118 -1.02 11.49 11.85
C TYR A 118 0.22 12.39 11.85
N ALA A 119 1.16 12.16 10.92
CA ALA A 119 2.33 13.01 10.75
C ALA A 119 1.92 14.46 10.37
N LEU A 120 0.89 14.62 9.51
CA LEU A 120 0.31 15.93 9.17
C LEU A 120 -0.36 16.64 10.36
N LEU A 121 -0.82 15.92 11.37
CA LEU A 121 -1.38 16.51 12.60
C LEU A 121 -0.30 16.94 13.61
N GLY A 122 0.97 17.00 13.17
CA GLY A 122 2.13 17.32 14.01
C GLY A 122 2.43 16.23 15.02
N GLY A 123 1.96 15.00 14.79
CA GLY A 123 2.24 13.82 15.59
C GLY A 123 1.87 13.90 17.07
N LYS A 124 0.99 14.82 17.51
CA LYS A 124 0.65 14.87 18.95
C LYS A 124 -0.04 13.56 19.39
N PRO A 125 0.34 12.94 20.51
CA PRO A 125 -0.17 11.61 20.90
C PRO A 125 -1.70 11.58 21.07
N LYS A 126 -2.32 12.71 21.41
CA LYS A 126 -3.79 12.84 21.46
C LYS A 126 -4.46 12.51 20.11
N TYR A 127 -3.88 12.99 19.01
CA TYR A 127 -4.40 12.71 17.67
C TYR A 127 -4.10 11.26 17.26
N PHE A 128 -3.01 10.67 17.73
CA PHE A 128 -2.70 9.26 17.49
C PHE A 128 -3.84 8.37 18.00
N TYR A 129 -4.21 8.49 19.27
CA TYR A 129 -5.27 7.68 19.85
C TYR A 129 -6.61 7.91 19.16
N LEU A 130 -6.96 9.16 18.83
CA LEU A 130 -8.20 9.48 18.11
C LEU A 130 -8.22 8.79 16.74
N LEU A 131 -7.14 8.90 15.96
CA LEU A 131 -7.03 8.30 14.63
C LEU A 131 -7.06 6.77 14.70
N VAL A 132 -6.38 6.16 15.67
CA VAL A 132 -6.38 4.70 15.86
C VAL A 132 -7.77 4.20 16.23
N ILE A 133 -8.48 4.87 17.16
CA ILE A 133 -9.85 4.49 17.54
C ILE A 133 -10.78 4.61 16.33
N ALA A 134 -10.71 5.71 15.57
CA ALA A 134 -11.53 5.90 14.38
C ALA A 134 -11.21 4.86 13.28
N PHE A 135 -9.92 4.57 13.06
CA PHE A 135 -9.48 3.56 12.11
C PHE A 135 -10.00 2.18 12.52
N LEU A 136 -9.75 1.73 13.74
CA LEU A 136 -10.17 0.41 14.22
C LEU A 136 -11.70 0.27 14.27
N GLY A 137 -12.40 1.31 14.74
CA GLY A 137 -13.86 1.32 14.84
C GLY A 137 -14.56 1.15 13.49
N LEU A 138 -13.96 1.59 12.38
CA LEU A 138 -14.47 1.36 11.03
C LEU A 138 -13.87 0.12 10.36
N SER A 139 -12.62 -0.23 10.68
CA SER A 139 -11.92 -1.36 10.07
C SER A 139 -12.47 -2.71 10.56
N ILE A 140 -12.69 -2.87 11.87
CA ILE A 140 -13.12 -4.15 12.44
C ILE A 140 -14.47 -4.60 11.87
N PRO A 141 -15.53 -3.76 11.86
CA PRO A 141 -16.81 -4.16 11.26
C PRO A 141 -16.67 -4.49 9.77
N ALA A 142 -15.89 -3.71 9.01
CA ALA A 142 -15.67 -3.97 7.59
C ALA A 142 -14.94 -5.31 7.36
N ILE A 143 -13.94 -5.64 8.18
CA ILE A 143 -13.21 -6.91 8.15
C ILE A 143 -14.14 -8.07 8.48
N VAL A 144 -14.96 -7.96 9.54
CA VAL A 144 -15.90 -9.01 9.93
C VAL A 144 -16.91 -9.28 8.81
N LEU A 145 -17.52 -8.23 8.25
CA LEU A 145 -18.49 -8.36 7.15
C LEU A 145 -17.87 -8.98 5.88
N ASN A 146 -16.66 -8.55 5.51
CA ASN A 146 -15.93 -9.16 4.39
C ASN A 146 -15.58 -10.61 4.68
N SER A 147 -15.17 -10.94 5.90
CA SER A 147 -14.83 -12.30 6.29
C SER A 147 -16.06 -13.20 6.23
N MET A 148 -17.22 -12.74 6.72
CA MET A 148 -18.49 -13.46 6.59
C MET A 148 -18.88 -13.67 5.12
N HIS A 149 -18.65 -12.68 4.26
CA HIS A 149 -18.88 -12.81 2.82
C HIS A 149 -17.98 -13.89 2.19
N VAL A 150 -16.68 -13.84 2.48
CA VAL A 150 -15.69 -14.82 1.99
C VAL A 150 -15.99 -16.23 2.50
N MET A 151 -16.27 -16.39 3.79
CA MET A 151 -16.61 -17.69 4.39
C MET A 151 -17.92 -18.29 3.85
N SER A 152 -18.75 -17.49 3.19
CA SER A 152 -19.96 -17.99 2.52
C SER A 152 -19.66 -18.65 1.17
N GLN A 153 -18.45 -18.46 0.62
CA GLN A 153 -18.02 -19.08 -0.61
C GLN A 153 -17.56 -20.52 -0.33
N ARG A 154 -17.98 -21.45 -1.19
CA ARG A 154 -17.59 -22.85 -1.13
C ARG A 154 -16.93 -23.24 -2.44
N ALA A 155 -15.81 -23.95 -2.35
CA ALA A 155 -15.21 -24.58 -3.51
C ALA A 155 -16.13 -25.70 -4.02
N ILE A 156 -16.28 -25.81 -5.33
CA ILE A 156 -17.03 -26.88 -5.99
C ILE A 156 -16.07 -27.79 -6.77
N PRO A 157 -16.41 -29.09 -6.92
CA PRO A 157 -15.63 -29.97 -7.78
C PRO A 157 -15.58 -29.39 -9.21
N GLN A 158 -14.45 -29.62 -9.88
CA GLN A 158 -14.23 -29.18 -11.25
C GLN A 158 -15.20 -29.90 -12.19
N ASN A 159 -15.84 -29.15 -13.09
CA ASN A 159 -16.60 -29.76 -14.18
C ASN A 159 -15.64 -30.20 -15.30
N THR A 160 -16.10 -31.09 -16.18
CA THR A 160 -15.31 -31.55 -17.34
C THR A 160 -14.78 -30.40 -18.19
N LEU A 161 -15.57 -29.32 -18.33
CA LEU A 161 -15.17 -28.13 -19.07
C LEU A 161 -14.03 -27.38 -18.37
N ASP A 162 -14.08 -27.21 -17.05
CA ASP A 162 -13.03 -26.51 -16.30
C ASP A 162 -11.72 -27.29 -16.35
N HIS A 163 -11.80 -28.62 -16.27
CA HIS A 163 -10.65 -29.50 -16.46
C HIS A 163 -10.05 -29.37 -17.86
N LEU A 164 -10.89 -29.30 -18.90
CA LEU A 164 -10.45 -29.10 -20.29
C LEU A 164 -9.78 -27.73 -20.49
N LEU A 165 -10.31 -26.69 -19.84
CA LEU A 165 -9.78 -25.33 -19.89
C LEU A 165 -8.59 -25.10 -18.96
N GLY A 166 -8.30 -26.06 -18.07
CA GLY A 166 -7.20 -26.00 -17.12
C GLY A 166 -7.46 -25.11 -15.91
N TYR A 167 -8.71 -24.83 -15.54
CA TYR A 167 -9.00 -24.05 -14.33
C TYR A 167 -8.87 -24.92 -13.08
N PRO A 168 -7.98 -24.57 -12.14
CA PRO A 168 -7.72 -25.43 -10.99
C PRO A 168 -8.81 -25.34 -9.91
N CYS A 169 -9.51 -24.22 -9.84
CA CYS A 169 -10.39 -23.89 -8.73
C CYS A 169 -11.67 -23.24 -9.22
N ASN A 170 -12.81 -23.69 -8.68
CA ASN A 170 -14.12 -23.10 -8.92
C ASN A 170 -14.81 -22.82 -7.60
N PHE A 171 -15.50 -21.68 -7.53
CA PHE A 171 -16.20 -21.24 -6.32
C PHE A 171 -17.66 -20.93 -6.64
N LEU A 172 -18.55 -21.31 -5.71
CA LEU A 172 -19.94 -20.89 -5.76
C LEU A 172 -20.07 -19.38 -5.61
N ARG A 173 -21.09 -18.82 -6.25
CA ARG A 173 -21.43 -17.40 -6.08
C ARG A 173 -21.72 -17.13 -4.58
N PRO A 174 -21.19 -16.04 -4.00
CA PRO A 174 -21.46 -15.70 -2.61
C PRO A 174 -22.96 -15.60 -2.33
N GLN A 175 -23.41 -16.20 -1.22
CA GLN A 175 -24.82 -16.19 -0.84
C GLN A 175 -25.32 -14.81 -0.39
N ARG A 176 -24.40 -13.97 0.12
CA ARG A 176 -24.70 -12.68 0.75
C ARG A 176 -23.91 -11.53 0.11
N PRO A 177 -24.30 -11.04 -1.08
CA PRO A 177 -23.65 -9.90 -1.74
C PRO A 177 -23.94 -8.56 -1.03
N ASP A 178 -25.00 -8.51 -0.22
CA ASP A 178 -25.38 -7.38 0.65
C ASP A 178 -24.29 -7.06 1.69
N LEU A 179 -23.69 -8.07 2.31
CA LEU A 179 -22.61 -7.86 3.29
C LEU A 179 -21.38 -7.19 2.67
N LEU A 180 -21.04 -7.55 1.43
CA LEU A 180 -19.95 -6.93 0.67
C LEU A 180 -20.25 -5.47 0.35
N ALA A 181 -21.51 -5.15 -0.02
CA ALA A 181 -21.94 -3.79 -0.28
C ALA A 181 -21.82 -2.93 0.98
N ILE A 182 -22.38 -3.39 2.11
CA ILE A 182 -22.31 -2.69 3.40
C ILE A 182 -20.84 -2.46 3.80
N SER A 183 -20.00 -3.49 3.72
CA SER A 183 -18.58 -3.36 4.02
C SER A 183 -17.87 -2.35 3.13
N SER A 184 -18.19 -2.32 1.83
CA SER A 184 -17.65 -1.34 0.88
C SER A 184 -18.00 0.10 1.30
N TYR A 185 -19.23 0.35 1.75
CA TYR A 185 -19.64 1.67 2.25
C TYR A 185 -18.92 2.06 3.55
N ILE A 186 -18.65 1.11 4.46
CA ILE A 186 -17.88 1.39 5.68
C ILE A 186 -16.44 1.79 5.32
N VAL A 187 -15.80 1.07 4.39
CA VAL A 187 -14.44 1.39 3.91
C VAL A 187 -14.42 2.76 3.20
N PHE A 188 -15.46 3.06 2.42
CA PHE A 188 -15.63 4.37 1.79
C PHE A 188 -15.79 5.49 2.83
N ALA A 189 -16.61 5.29 3.87
CA ALA A 189 -16.79 6.23 4.96
C ALA A 189 -15.48 6.47 5.73
N ARG A 190 -14.71 5.40 6.00
CA ARG A 190 -13.37 5.47 6.61
C ARG A 190 -12.42 6.34 5.80
N THR A 191 -12.35 6.12 4.50
CA THR A 191 -11.46 6.88 3.61
C THR A 191 -11.93 8.33 3.44
N SER A 192 -13.23 8.55 3.37
CA SER A 192 -13.84 9.88 3.31
C SER A 192 -13.53 10.68 4.57
N LEU A 193 -13.64 10.06 5.75
CA LEU A 193 -13.28 10.68 7.03
C LEU A 193 -11.81 11.08 7.06
N ALA A 194 -10.90 10.19 6.64
CA ALA A 194 -9.48 10.47 6.57
C ALA A 194 -9.17 11.65 5.62
N LEU A 195 -9.83 11.69 4.45
CA LEU A 195 -9.69 12.80 3.51
C LEU A 195 -10.21 14.12 4.09
N VAL A 196 -11.40 14.12 4.71
CA VAL A 196 -11.99 15.33 5.33
C VAL A 196 -11.07 15.87 6.42
N VAL A 197 -10.59 15.00 7.32
CA VAL A 197 -9.64 15.39 8.37
C VAL A 197 -8.35 15.91 7.74
N GLY A 198 -7.83 15.26 6.71
CA GLY A 198 -6.64 15.71 5.98
C GLY A 198 -6.80 17.08 5.32
N LEU A 199 -7.93 17.33 4.66
CA LEU A 199 -8.25 18.61 4.03
C LEU A 199 -8.43 19.72 5.05
N VAL A 200 -9.16 19.46 6.15
CA VAL A 200 -9.34 20.43 7.24
C VAL A 200 -7.99 20.76 7.87
N THR A 201 -7.17 19.75 8.16
CA THR A 201 -5.82 19.93 8.71
C THR A 201 -4.95 20.78 7.78
N LEU A 202 -4.99 20.49 6.48
CA LEU A 202 -4.26 21.23 5.45
C LEU A 202 -4.73 22.70 5.36
N PHE A 203 -6.03 22.93 5.42
CA PHE A 203 -6.59 24.27 5.29
C PHE A 203 -6.42 25.13 6.55
N VAL A 204 -6.56 24.53 7.74
CA VAL A 204 -6.51 25.26 9.02
C VAL A 204 -5.08 25.47 9.50
N LEU A 205 -4.27 24.40 9.55
CA LEU A 205 -2.93 24.48 10.15
C LEU A 205 -1.89 25.04 9.17
N TYR A 206 -2.03 24.70 7.88
CA TYR A 206 -0.94 24.90 6.93
C TYR A 206 -1.14 26.05 5.95
N ARG A 207 -2.25 26.79 6.05
CA ARG A 207 -2.48 27.97 5.21
C ARG A 207 -1.39 29.04 5.38
N LYS A 208 -0.67 29.07 6.51
CA LYS A 208 0.39 30.06 6.80
C LYS A 208 1.83 29.54 6.70
N GLN A 209 2.04 28.24 6.47
CA GLN A 209 3.38 27.65 6.49
C GLN A 209 3.83 27.23 5.08
N ASN A 210 4.98 27.73 4.64
CA ASN A 210 5.55 27.48 3.31
C ASN A 210 6.68 26.41 3.31
N HIS A 211 6.62 25.41 4.20
CA HIS A 211 7.66 24.37 4.23
C HIS A 211 7.56 23.39 3.05
N ASN A 212 8.71 22.97 2.52
CA ASN A 212 8.81 22.06 1.36
C ASN A 212 8.14 20.70 1.60
N LEU A 213 8.18 20.16 2.84
CA LEU A 213 7.53 18.89 3.19
C LEU A 213 6.02 18.92 2.97
N ILE A 214 5.36 20.00 3.39
CA ILE A 214 3.90 20.17 3.22
C ILE A 214 3.56 20.18 1.73
N LYS A 215 4.40 20.81 0.90
CA LYS A 215 4.20 20.85 -0.55
C LYS A 215 4.25 19.45 -1.17
N VAL A 216 5.16 18.59 -0.71
CA VAL A 216 5.26 17.19 -1.16
C VAL A 216 4.05 16.39 -0.71
N ILE A 217 3.69 16.42 0.57
CA ILE A 217 2.54 15.65 1.09
C ILE A 217 1.22 16.13 0.47
N ARG A 218 1.04 17.45 0.29
CA ARG A 218 -0.14 18.01 -0.37
C ARG A 218 -0.25 17.54 -1.82
N ARG A 219 0.87 17.52 -2.54
CA ARG A 219 0.88 17.15 -3.96
C ARG A 219 0.67 15.66 -4.14
N GLU A 220 1.48 14.83 -3.49
CA GLU A 220 1.47 13.38 -3.70
C GLU A 220 0.39 12.68 -2.86
N GLY A 221 0.32 13.00 -1.57
CA GLY A 221 -0.68 12.43 -0.66
C GLY A 221 -2.10 12.87 -1.03
N GLY A 222 -2.28 14.14 -1.40
CA GLY A 222 -3.57 14.65 -1.87
C GLY A 222 -4.08 13.91 -3.11
N ILE A 223 -3.26 13.77 -4.15
CA ILE A 223 -3.61 13.02 -5.37
C ILE A 223 -3.99 11.58 -5.02
N PHE A 224 -3.25 10.94 -4.10
CA PHE A 224 -3.56 9.59 -3.67
C PHE A 224 -4.93 9.48 -2.99
N TYR A 225 -5.25 10.36 -2.02
CA TYR A 225 -6.54 10.33 -1.34
C TYR A 225 -7.71 10.57 -2.31
N PHE A 226 -7.60 11.57 -3.19
CA PHE A 226 -8.64 11.84 -4.17
C PHE A 226 -8.84 10.67 -5.14
N SER A 227 -7.74 10.09 -5.65
CA SER A 227 -7.82 8.94 -6.56
C SER A 227 -8.45 7.72 -5.88
N THR A 228 -8.05 7.44 -4.65
CA THR A 228 -8.59 6.32 -3.86
C THR A 228 -10.07 6.54 -3.54
N LEU A 229 -10.47 7.76 -3.19
CA LEU A 229 -11.87 8.09 -2.94
C LEU A 229 -12.73 7.86 -4.18
N ILE A 230 -12.27 8.31 -5.34
CA ILE A 230 -12.98 8.12 -6.62
C ILE A 230 -13.13 6.62 -6.92
N LEU A 231 -12.06 5.84 -6.79
CA LEU A 231 -12.09 4.40 -7.02
C LEU A 231 -13.00 3.67 -6.02
N LEU A 232 -13.00 4.07 -4.74
CA LEU A 232 -13.89 3.53 -3.72
C LEU A 232 -15.35 3.91 -3.97
N PHE A 233 -15.62 5.14 -4.42
CA PHE A 233 -16.97 5.57 -4.78
C PHE A 233 -17.54 4.71 -5.91
N PHE A 234 -16.78 4.51 -6.99
CA PHE A 234 -17.20 3.61 -8.07
C PHE A 234 -17.32 2.15 -7.62
N SER A 235 -16.41 1.69 -6.74
CA SER A 235 -16.52 0.36 -6.13
C SER A 235 -17.81 0.20 -5.33
N CYS A 236 -18.23 1.22 -4.57
CA CYS A 236 -19.52 1.21 -3.87
C CYS A 236 -20.69 1.17 -4.85
N LEU A 237 -20.68 2.01 -5.89
CA LEU A 237 -21.75 2.03 -6.90
C LEU A 237 -21.94 0.69 -7.59
N VAL A 238 -20.86 -0.03 -7.87
CA VAL A 238 -20.89 -1.35 -8.50
C VAL A 238 -21.31 -2.45 -7.51
N SER A 239 -20.89 -2.35 -6.25
CA SER A 239 -21.25 -3.34 -5.22
C SER A 239 -22.72 -3.25 -4.79
N THR A 240 -23.39 -2.12 -5.00
CA THR A 240 -24.79 -1.93 -4.61
C THR A 240 -25.74 -2.83 -5.40
N PRO A 241 -26.52 -3.71 -4.73
CA PRO A 241 -27.49 -4.57 -5.39
C PRO A 241 -28.50 -3.76 -6.21
N GLY A 242 -28.74 -4.18 -7.45
CA GLY A 242 -29.66 -3.49 -8.36
C GLY A 242 -29.08 -2.27 -9.09
N SER A 243 -27.80 -1.95 -8.87
CA SER A 243 -27.12 -0.88 -9.61
C SER A 243 -27.13 -1.18 -11.13
N PRO A 244 -27.42 -0.18 -11.98
CA PRO A 244 -27.35 -0.33 -13.44
C PRO A 244 -25.90 -0.47 -13.93
N VAL A 245 -24.92 -0.05 -13.12
CA VAL A 245 -23.49 -0.11 -13.46
C VAL A 245 -22.92 -1.41 -12.91
N LYS A 246 -22.59 -2.35 -13.79
CA LYS A 246 -21.90 -3.60 -13.43
C LYS A 246 -20.46 -3.56 -13.91
N ASP A 247 -19.52 -3.81 -13.02
CA ASP A 247 -18.12 -4.02 -13.39
C ASP A 247 -17.93 -5.46 -13.88
N LYS A 248 -18.43 -5.73 -15.10
CA LYS A 248 -18.45 -7.07 -15.68
C LYS A 248 -17.05 -7.70 -15.75
N TYR A 249 -16.00 -6.88 -15.87
CA TYR A 249 -14.62 -7.31 -16.05
C TYR A 249 -13.74 -7.01 -14.84
N SER A 250 -14.33 -6.61 -13.70
CA SER A 250 -13.63 -6.23 -12.47
C SER A 250 -12.47 -5.24 -12.69
N ILE A 251 -12.63 -4.30 -13.64
CA ILE A 251 -11.60 -3.32 -13.99
C ILE A 251 -11.36 -2.37 -12.83
N LEU A 252 -12.42 -1.93 -12.14
CA LEU A 252 -12.30 -1.02 -11.00
C LEU A 252 -11.56 -1.69 -9.85
N TRP A 253 -11.82 -2.99 -9.63
CA TRP A 253 -11.11 -3.77 -8.63
C TRP A 253 -9.61 -3.89 -8.96
N CYS A 254 -9.27 -4.17 -10.23
CA CYS A 254 -7.88 -4.26 -10.69
C CYS A 254 -7.16 -2.91 -10.53
N LEU A 255 -7.77 -1.81 -11.00
CA LEU A 255 -7.21 -0.47 -10.89
C LEU A 255 -7.05 -0.03 -9.43
N ARG A 256 -8.05 -0.30 -8.58
CA ARG A 256 -7.97 -0.03 -7.14
C ARG A 256 -6.79 -0.74 -6.52
N ASN A 257 -6.61 -2.04 -6.78
CA ASN A 257 -5.49 -2.79 -6.24
C ASN A 257 -4.14 -2.25 -6.73
N LEU A 258 -4.02 -1.88 -8.01
CA LEU A 258 -2.80 -1.29 -8.55
C LEU A 258 -2.46 0.05 -7.89
N PHE A 259 -3.40 1.00 -7.98
CA PHE A 259 -3.16 2.37 -7.55
C PHE A 259 -2.94 2.49 -6.05
N VAL A 260 -3.71 1.75 -5.24
CA VAL A 260 -3.57 1.79 -3.78
C VAL A 260 -2.18 1.34 -3.35
N ASN A 261 -1.65 0.26 -3.93
CA ASN A 261 -0.30 -0.21 -3.61
C ASN A 261 0.79 0.73 -4.12
N VAL A 262 0.72 1.15 -5.39
CA VAL A 262 1.72 2.05 -5.99
C VAL A 262 1.80 3.37 -5.23
N PHE A 263 0.65 3.97 -4.91
CA PHE A 263 0.63 5.26 -4.23
C PHE A 263 1.04 5.16 -2.75
N ALA A 264 0.66 4.10 -2.04
CA ALA A 264 1.13 3.88 -0.67
C ALA A 264 2.66 3.75 -0.62
N ASP A 265 3.25 2.95 -1.52
CA ASP A 265 4.71 2.80 -1.64
C ASP A 265 5.39 4.14 -1.98
N ARG A 266 4.87 4.87 -2.99
CA ARG A 266 5.42 6.18 -3.38
C ARG A 266 5.38 7.17 -2.22
N LEU A 267 4.27 7.22 -1.50
CA LEU A 267 4.10 8.14 -0.38
C LEU A 267 5.14 7.86 0.72
N LEU A 268 5.33 6.59 1.08
CA LEU A 268 6.31 6.19 2.10
C LEU A 268 7.76 6.47 1.67
N LEU A 269 8.13 6.12 0.44
CA LEU A 269 9.47 6.41 -0.09
C LEU A 269 9.74 7.92 -0.16
N LYS A 270 8.76 8.71 -0.60
CA LYS A 270 8.91 10.18 -0.67
C LYS A 270 8.98 10.82 0.70
N MET A 271 8.16 10.39 1.66
CA MET A 271 8.23 10.90 3.03
C MET A 271 9.60 10.67 3.64
N LYS A 272 10.23 9.54 3.31
CA LYS A 272 11.57 9.21 3.77
C LYS A 272 12.67 10.04 3.11
N LYS A 273 12.53 10.37 1.82
CA LYS A 273 13.49 11.23 1.12
C LYS A 273 13.46 12.69 1.59
N VAL A 274 12.32 13.17 2.08
CA VAL A 274 12.14 14.55 2.57
C VAL A 274 12.55 14.70 4.04
N ASP A 275 13.28 13.72 4.60
CA ASP A 275 13.86 13.80 5.94
C ASP A 275 15.02 14.83 5.95
N ASP A 276 14.65 16.11 5.85
CA ASP A 276 15.50 17.27 6.04
C ASP A 276 15.93 17.32 7.52
N GLN A 277 17.22 17.53 7.80
CA GLN A 277 17.81 17.52 9.15
C GLN A 277 17.05 18.39 10.18
N SER A 278 16.35 19.44 9.73
CA SER A 278 15.54 20.30 10.61
C SER A 278 14.19 19.71 11.01
N THR A 279 13.61 18.82 10.21
CA THR A 279 12.33 18.14 10.49
C THR A 279 12.55 16.85 11.28
N GLN A 280 13.77 16.31 11.22
CA GLN A 280 14.22 15.16 11.98
C GLN A 280 13.98 15.34 13.48
N ALA A 281 14.13 16.54 14.05
CA ALA A 281 13.91 16.76 15.49
C ALA A 281 12.45 16.63 15.95
N VAL A 282 11.47 16.62 15.03
CA VAL A 282 10.04 16.49 15.38
C VAL A 282 9.46 15.17 14.87
N ILE A 283 9.88 14.71 13.69
CA ILE A 283 9.46 13.41 13.14
C ILE A 283 10.25 12.26 13.80
N SER A 284 11.53 12.47 14.15
CA SER A 284 12.33 11.44 14.80
C SER A 284 11.86 11.18 16.23
N THR A 285 11.42 12.18 16.98
CA THR A 285 10.87 11.96 18.33
C THR A 285 9.55 11.17 18.31
N LEU A 286 8.89 11.07 17.16
CA LEU A 286 7.53 10.58 17.04
C LEU A 286 7.39 9.27 16.27
N VAL A 287 8.24 9.05 15.27
CA VAL A 287 8.31 7.80 14.53
C VAL A 287 9.48 6.95 15.05
N PHE A 288 10.49 7.58 15.65
CA PHE A 288 11.85 7.06 15.82
C PHE A 288 12.39 7.28 17.24
N ASP A 289 11.56 7.02 18.25
CA ASP A 289 11.81 7.26 19.67
C ASP A 289 13.29 7.08 20.05
N HIS A 290 13.90 8.18 20.51
CA HIS A 290 15.24 8.14 21.08
C HIS A 290 15.07 7.72 22.54
N ASP A 291 15.57 6.53 22.87
CA ASP A 291 15.91 6.18 24.25
C ASP A 291 16.98 7.18 24.74
N GLU A 292 16.57 8.36 25.19
CA GLU A 292 17.38 9.25 26.04
C GLU A 292 17.45 8.72 27.48
N ARG A 293 17.53 7.40 27.62
CA ARG A 293 17.59 6.71 28.91
C ARG A 293 18.87 5.90 29.03
N SER A 294 20.01 6.52 28.74
CA SER A 294 21.28 6.04 29.26
C SER A 294 22.32 7.15 29.26
N GLY A 295 22.61 7.70 30.45
CA GLY A 295 23.87 8.39 30.71
C GLY A 295 23.77 9.86 31.11
N SER A 296 23.34 10.14 32.34
CA SER A 296 24.04 11.13 33.19
C SER A 296 23.45 11.17 34.60
N SER A 297 23.77 10.16 35.40
CA SER A 297 23.85 10.32 36.86
C SER A 297 24.91 9.39 37.42
N VAL A 298 26.18 9.65 37.06
CA VAL A 298 27.31 9.26 37.91
C VAL A 298 27.92 10.57 38.39
N SER A 299 27.39 11.02 39.52
CA SER A 299 28.03 11.95 40.43
C SER A 299 28.96 11.11 41.30
N GLU A 300 30.26 11.17 41.06
CA GLU A 300 31.24 10.96 42.13
C GLU A 300 32.29 12.08 42.08
N THR A 301 32.10 12.99 43.03
CA THR A 301 33.07 13.91 43.63
C THR A 301 34.32 13.19 44.15
N ALA A 302 35.53 13.70 43.84
CA ALA A 302 36.52 14.18 44.82
C ALA A 302 37.90 14.47 44.18
N ASP A 303 38.34 15.72 44.36
CA ASP A 303 39.68 16.21 44.73
C ASP A 303 40.99 15.99 43.92
N GLU A 304 41.58 17.16 43.60
CA GLU A 304 43.02 17.56 43.63
C GLU A 304 44.04 17.08 42.55
N PRO A 305 45.23 17.72 42.40
CA PRO A 305 45.49 19.14 42.09
C PRO A 305 46.55 19.36 40.95
N ARG A 306 46.68 20.62 40.53
CA ARG A 306 47.73 21.27 39.68
C ARG A 306 49.05 20.53 39.39
N ARG A 307 49.40 20.47 38.09
CA ARG A 307 50.74 20.71 37.44
C ARG A 307 50.58 20.32 35.96
N GLY A 308 51.09 20.99 34.94
CA GLY A 308 52.01 22.10 34.72
C GLY A 308 52.13 22.22 33.19
N GLU A 309 52.58 23.38 32.72
CA GLU A 309 52.85 23.75 31.32
C GLU A 309 53.59 22.65 30.52
N VAL A 310 53.29 22.51 29.23
CA VAL A 310 54.25 22.60 28.11
C VAL A 310 53.48 22.83 26.80
N GLU A 311 53.79 23.95 26.14
CA GLU A 311 53.46 24.26 24.74
C GLU A 311 54.19 23.34 23.76
N ALA A 312 53.53 22.97 22.65
CA ALA A 312 54.12 23.01 21.31
C ALA A 312 53.06 22.80 20.21
N PRO A 313 53.15 23.53 19.08
CA PRO A 313 52.16 23.47 18.00
C PRO A 313 52.55 22.43 16.95
N VAL A 314 51.65 21.50 16.62
CA VAL A 314 51.79 20.65 15.43
C VAL A 314 50.81 21.11 14.36
N ARG A 315 51.44 21.75 13.37
CA ARG A 315 50.95 22.19 12.09
C ARG A 315 50.66 20.96 11.22
N GLU A 316 49.39 20.68 10.93
CA GLU A 316 49.04 19.66 9.94
C GLU A 316 48.23 20.26 8.78
N LYS A 317 48.58 19.77 7.60
CA LYS A 317 48.54 20.44 6.30
C LYS A 317 47.14 20.46 5.71
N GLU A 318 46.78 21.61 5.15
CA GLU A 318 45.73 21.77 4.14
C GLU A 318 46.07 20.93 2.91
N GLY A 319 45.30 19.86 2.71
CA GLY A 319 45.23 19.10 1.46
C GLY A 319 44.13 19.70 0.58
N VAL A 320 44.53 20.65 -0.26
CA VAL A 320 43.76 21.15 -1.40
C VAL A 320 43.49 20.00 -2.37
N VAL A 321 42.22 19.59 -2.51
CA VAL A 321 41.75 18.77 -3.64
C VAL A 321 40.84 19.64 -4.50
N THR A 322 41.44 20.16 -5.56
CA THR A 322 40.80 20.78 -6.71
C THR A 322 40.06 19.76 -7.57
N GLY A 323 38.85 20.12 -7.98
CA GLY A 323 38.40 19.96 -9.38
C GLY A 323 37.66 18.67 -9.73
N PHE A 324 36.33 18.78 -9.86
CA PHE A 324 35.60 18.18 -10.99
C PHE A 324 34.27 18.92 -11.20
N GLU A 325 34.35 20.11 -11.81
CA GLU A 325 33.20 20.73 -12.49
C GLU A 325 32.98 19.99 -13.81
N THR A 326 31.92 19.19 -13.90
CA THR A 326 31.39 18.75 -15.20
C THR A 326 30.24 19.66 -15.61
N SER A 327 30.60 20.54 -16.53
CA SER A 327 29.74 21.35 -17.39
C SER A 327 28.68 20.47 -18.10
N GLY A 328 27.41 20.68 -17.77
CA GLY A 328 26.26 20.13 -18.48
C GLY A 328 25.45 21.25 -19.13
N LYS A 329 26.07 21.98 -20.08
CA LYS A 329 25.43 23.04 -20.86
C LYS A 329 24.77 22.44 -22.12
N ALA A 330 23.49 22.73 -22.27
CA ALA A 330 22.78 22.97 -23.53
C ALA A 330 22.68 21.84 -24.58
N MET A 331 21.47 21.29 -24.72
CA MET A 331 20.95 20.90 -26.04
C MET A 331 19.51 21.41 -26.18
N ARG A 332 19.41 22.61 -26.76
CA ARG A 332 18.21 23.25 -27.29
C ARG A 332 18.48 23.43 -28.79
N GLU A 333 17.42 23.33 -29.61
CA GLU A 333 17.37 23.40 -31.08
C GLU A 333 17.63 22.09 -31.86
N ARG A 334 16.53 21.46 -32.31
CA ARG A 334 16.13 21.43 -33.73
C ARG A 334 14.91 20.52 -33.90
N ALA A 335 13.78 21.11 -34.27
CA ALA A 335 12.76 20.46 -35.08
C ALA A 335 11.88 21.55 -35.71
N GLY A 336 12.28 21.96 -36.91
CA GLY A 336 11.38 22.51 -37.91
C GLY A 336 11.42 21.55 -39.09
N VAL A 337 10.30 20.84 -39.31
CA VAL A 337 9.70 20.52 -40.61
C VAL A 337 8.19 20.49 -40.38
#